data_AF-A0A9X5XJC2-F1
#
_entry.id   AF-A0A9X5XJC2-F1
#
_cell.length_a   1.000
_cell.length_b   1.000
_cell.length_c   1.000
_cell.angle_alpha   90.00
_cell.angle_beta   90.00
_cell.angle_gamma   90.00
#
_symmetry.space_group_name_H-M   'P 1'
#
loop_
_entity.id
_entity.type
_entity.pdbx_description
1 polymer ?
#
loop_
_entity_poly.entity_id
_entity_poly.type
_entity_poly.pdbx_seq_one_letter_code
_entity_poly.pdbx_strand_id
1 'polypeptide(L)'
;MLSAKSLFQEILDNDESFRLFCSIAASGESQGGWENARIAALVPPSARELAPKITRHGADEDKHGRIFHALMNKRGLTPVEVPADTDYTMLLERRGIGLAHDKLKSRQPLTVRDVVTY
;
A
#
# COMPACT_ATOMS: atom_id res chain seq x y z
N MET A 1 -9.87 10.41 -26.55
CA MET A 1 -8.76 9.58 -26.03
C MET A 1 -8.55 9.94 -24.58
N LEU A 2 -8.44 8.95 -23.69
CA LEU A 2 -8.05 9.18 -22.30
C LEU A 2 -6.59 9.65 -22.28
N SER A 3 -6.36 10.84 -21.72
CA SER A 3 -5.04 11.34 -21.36
C SER A 3 -4.89 11.28 -19.84
N ALA A 4 -3.66 11.30 -19.32
CA ALA A 4 -3.43 11.40 -17.88
C ALA A 4 -4.15 12.61 -17.28
N LYS A 5 -4.10 13.77 -17.95
CA LYS A 5 -4.78 14.99 -17.51
C LYS A 5 -6.30 14.80 -17.43
N SER A 6 -6.92 14.26 -18.48
CA SER A 6 -8.38 14.06 -18.48
C SER A 6 -8.82 13.04 -17.44
N LEU A 7 -8.01 12.01 -17.17
CA LEU A 7 -8.28 11.03 -16.13
C LEU A 7 -8.22 11.65 -14.72
N PHE A 8 -7.18 12.45 -14.42
CA PHE A 8 -7.11 13.13 -13.13
C PHE A 8 -8.24 14.13 -12.94
N GLN A 9 -8.63 14.84 -14.00
CA GLN A 9 -9.77 15.75 -13.95
C GLN A 9 -11.07 14.98 -13.62
N GLU A 10 -11.30 13.83 -14.27
CA GLU A 10 -12.44 12.97 -13.98
C GLU A 10 -12.44 12.47 -12.52
N ILE A 11 -11.30 11.99 -12.02
CA ILE A 11 -11.15 11.56 -10.62
C ILE A 11 -11.49 12.70 -9.66
N LEU A 12 -11.11 13.93 -9.97
CA LEU A 12 -11.33 15.07 -9.08
C LEU A 12 -12.75 15.62 -9.13
N ASP A 13 -13.40 15.58 -10.30
CA ASP A 13 -14.71 16.21 -10.55
C ASP A 13 -15.90 15.26 -10.34
N ASN A 14 -15.67 13.95 -10.33
CA ASN A 14 -16.72 12.94 -10.13
C ASN A 14 -16.56 12.25 -8.77
N ASP A 15 -17.58 12.32 -7.91
CA ASP A 15 -17.52 11.76 -6.56
C ASP A 15 -17.41 10.23 -6.52
N GLU A 16 -17.98 9.50 -7.48
CA GLU A 16 -17.83 8.05 -7.56
C GLU A 16 -16.38 7.67 -7.92
N SER A 17 -15.81 8.34 -8.92
CA SER A 17 -14.41 8.16 -9.33
C SER A 17 -13.46 8.57 -8.20
N PHE A 18 -13.71 9.70 -7.55
CA PHE A 18 -12.94 10.18 -6.40
C PHE A 18 -12.98 9.16 -5.25
N ARG A 19 -14.18 8.68 -4.90
CA ARG A 19 -14.39 7.71 -3.83
C ARG A 19 -13.68 6.39 -4.11
N LEU A 20 -13.78 5.88 -5.34
CA LEU A 20 -13.08 4.65 -5.74
C LEU A 20 -11.56 4.84 -5.65
N PHE A 21 -11.04 5.92 -6.23
CA PHE A 21 -9.61 6.24 -6.18
C PHE A 21 -9.09 6.32 -4.75
N CYS A 22 -9.74 7.10 -3.88
CA CYS A 22 -9.31 7.25 -2.49
C CYS A 22 -9.46 5.95 -1.69
N SER A 23 -10.44 5.09 -1.99
CA SER A 23 -10.59 3.80 -1.32
C SER A 23 -9.47 2.83 -1.71
N ILE A 24 -9.14 2.75 -3.01
CA ILE A 24 -8.01 1.96 -3.51
C ILE A 24 -6.70 2.46 -2.88
N ALA A 25 -6.46 3.78 -2.92
CA ALA A 25 -5.25 4.38 -2.36
C ALA A 25 -5.16 4.14 -0.85
N ALA A 26 -6.22 4.39 -0.08
CA ALA A 26 -6.21 4.16 1.36
C ALA A 26 -5.93 2.69 1.74
N SER A 27 -6.53 1.74 1.01
CA SER A 27 -6.30 0.32 1.20
C SER A 27 -4.85 -0.06 0.89
N GLY A 28 -4.31 0.41 -0.23
CA GLY A 28 -2.92 0.15 -0.63
C GLY A 28 -1.91 0.70 0.38
N GLU A 29 -2.11 1.94 0.85
CA GLU A 29 -1.23 2.55 1.87
C GLU A 29 -1.31 1.80 3.22
N SER A 30 -2.50 1.32 3.61
CA SER A 30 -2.65 0.52 4.83
C SER A 30 -1.95 -0.84 4.71
N GLN A 31 -2.01 -1.46 3.52
CA GLN A 31 -1.29 -2.68 3.23
C GLN A 31 0.22 -2.46 3.28
N GLY A 32 0.73 -1.42 2.62
CA GLY A 32 2.15 -1.04 2.68
C GLY A 32 2.61 -0.86 4.12
N GLY A 33 1.83 -0.12 4.94
CA GLY A 33 2.15 0.09 6.36
C GLY A 33 2.31 -1.23 7.13
N TRP A 34 1.40 -2.18 6.89
CA TRP A 34 1.49 -3.53 7.44
C TRP A 34 2.71 -4.29 6.91
N GLU A 35 2.96 -4.28 5.60
CA GLU A 35 4.09 -4.98 4.97
C GLU A 35 5.42 -4.47 5.55
N ASN A 36 5.63 -3.15 5.56
CA ASN A 36 6.82 -2.52 6.12
C ASN A 36 6.99 -2.83 7.62
N ALA A 37 5.90 -2.83 8.40
CA ALA A 37 5.97 -3.24 9.81
C ALA A 37 6.43 -4.70 9.98
N ARG A 38 5.94 -5.60 9.11
CA ARG A 38 6.36 -7.01 9.11
C ARG A 38 7.81 -7.16 8.67
N ILE A 39 8.23 -6.45 7.64
CA ILE A 39 9.61 -6.50 7.15
C ILE A 39 10.55 -6.00 8.24
N ALA A 40 10.28 -4.84 8.85
CA ALA A 40 11.09 -4.30 9.94
C ALA A 40 11.26 -5.30 11.10
N ALA A 41 10.22 -6.06 11.42
CA ALA A 41 10.25 -7.09 12.45
C ALA A 41 11.03 -8.36 12.05
N LEU A 42 11.15 -8.64 10.75
CA LEU A 42 11.77 -9.86 10.21
C LEU A 42 13.13 -9.61 9.52
N VAL A 43 13.62 -8.37 9.47
CA VAL A 43 14.92 -8.03 8.87
C VAL A 43 16.03 -8.96 9.44
N PRO A 44 16.88 -9.55 8.57
CA PRO A 44 17.95 -10.43 9.04
C PRO A 44 18.98 -9.67 9.89
N PRO A 45 19.69 -10.35 10.81
CA PRO A 45 20.71 -9.72 11.64
C PRO A 45 21.75 -8.92 10.87
N SER A 46 22.15 -9.38 9.68
CA SER A 46 23.13 -8.73 8.80
C SER A 46 22.65 -7.39 8.20
N ALA A 47 21.36 -7.07 8.29
CA ALA A 47 20.77 -5.84 7.76
C ALA A 47 19.95 -5.08 8.81
N ARG A 48 20.12 -5.41 10.10
CA ARG A 48 19.28 -4.91 11.20
C ARG A 48 19.22 -3.39 11.32
N GLU A 49 20.29 -2.71 10.88
CA GLU A 49 20.38 -1.26 10.77
C GLU A 49 19.31 -0.61 9.86
N LEU A 50 18.70 -1.38 8.96
CA LEU A 50 17.60 -0.89 8.10
C LEU A 50 16.26 -0.83 8.84
N ALA A 51 16.08 -1.61 9.92
CA ALA A 51 14.79 -1.73 10.59
C ALA A 51 14.16 -0.37 10.98
N PRO A 52 14.89 0.61 11.56
CA PRO A 52 14.31 1.91 11.88
C PRO A 52 13.84 2.70 10.65
N LYS A 53 14.53 2.57 9.50
CA LYS A 53 14.14 3.24 8.25
C LYS A 53 12.86 2.62 7.67
N ILE A 54 12.78 1.29 7.70
CA ILE A 54 11.60 0.53 7.24
C ILE A 54 10.39 0.83 8.15
N THR A 55 10.57 0.83 9.48
CA THR A 55 9.50 1.24 10.41
C THR A 55 9.01 2.66 10.13
N ARG A 56 9.92 3.59 9.87
CA ARG A 56 9.53 4.96 9.55
C ARG A 56 8.75 5.03 8.23
N HIS A 57 9.17 4.29 7.23
CA HIS A 57 8.47 4.24 5.95
C HIS A 57 7.04 3.72 6.10
N GLY A 58 6.83 2.61 6.83
CA GLY A 58 5.49 2.10 7.10
C GLY A 58 4.61 3.09 7.88
N ALA A 59 5.19 3.88 8.79
CA ALA A 59 4.46 4.95 9.48
C ALA A 59 4.05 6.11 8.55
N ASP A 60 4.85 6.39 7.51
CA ASP A 60 4.53 7.37 6.47
C ASP A 60 3.38 6.87 5.58
N GLU A 61 3.35 5.58 5.22
CA GLU A 61 2.24 4.97 4.47
C GLU A 61 0.94 4.96 5.29
N ASP A 62 0.98 4.55 6.56
CA ASP A 62 -0.18 4.63 7.46
C ASP A 62 -0.76 6.06 7.53
N LYS A 63 0.12 7.07 7.48
CA LYS A 63 -0.27 8.48 7.44
C LYS A 63 -0.94 8.82 6.11
N HIS A 64 -0.42 8.36 4.97
CA HIS A 64 -1.06 8.57 3.67
C HIS A 64 -2.46 7.94 3.61
N GLY A 65 -2.63 6.71 4.13
CA GLY A 65 -3.94 6.07 4.23
C GLY A 65 -4.95 6.94 4.99
N ARG A 66 -4.54 7.53 6.13
CA ARG A 66 -5.38 8.49 6.88
C ARG A 66 -5.71 9.76 6.09
N ILE A 67 -4.80 10.24 5.24
CA ILE A 67 -5.05 11.41 4.39
C ILE A 67 -6.14 11.09 3.36
N PHE A 68 -6.11 9.94 2.70
CA PHE A 68 -7.14 9.56 1.74
C PHE A 68 -8.52 9.39 2.39
N HIS A 69 -8.58 8.80 3.60
CA HIS A 69 -9.82 8.79 4.38
C HIS A 69 -10.32 10.19 4.72
N ALA A 70 -9.42 11.09 5.16
CA ALA A 70 -9.78 12.47 5.46
C ALA A 70 -10.30 13.23 4.23
N LEU A 71 -9.73 12.97 3.04
CA LEU A 71 -10.17 13.55 1.78
C LEU A 71 -11.60 13.14 1.42
N MET A 72 -11.95 11.86 1.56
CA MET A 72 -13.32 11.36 1.37
C MET A 72 -14.29 11.98 2.39
N ASN A 73 -13.92 11.96 3.68
CA ASN A 73 -14.73 12.53 4.75
C ASN A 73 -15.03 14.03 4.52
N LYS A 74 -14.03 14.80 4.03
CA LYS A 74 -14.20 16.22 3.70
C LYS A 74 -15.24 16.45 2.58
N ARG A 75 -15.45 15.46 1.71
CA ARG A 75 -16.47 15.48 0.66
C ARG A 75 -17.78 14.80 1.06
N GLY A 76 -17.92 14.34 2.31
CA GLY A 76 -19.12 13.61 2.76
C GLY A 76 -19.23 12.18 2.20
N LEU A 77 -18.12 11.60 1.74
CA LEU A 77 -18.06 10.28 1.12
C LEU A 77 -17.56 9.23 2.13
N THR A 78 -18.09 8.01 2.05
CA THR A 78 -17.59 6.86 2.79
C THR A 78 -16.74 5.95 1.89
N PRO A 79 -15.77 5.20 2.44
CA PRO A 79 -15.00 4.24 1.65
C PRO A 79 -15.90 3.17 1.01
N VAL A 80 -15.47 2.66 -0.13
CA VAL A 80 -16.08 1.50 -0.80
C VAL A 80 -15.22 0.25 -0.65
N GLU A 81 -15.84 -0.91 -0.84
CA GLU A 81 -15.09 -2.15 -1.03
C GLU A 81 -14.22 -2.03 -2.28
N VAL A 82 -12.92 -2.34 -2.12
CA VAL A 82 -11.94 -2.24 -3.19
C VAL A 82 -12.07 -3.48 -4.08
N PRO A 83 -12.32 -3.32 -5.39
CA PRO A 83 -12.38 -4.45 -6.30
C PRO A 83 -11.06 -5.23 -6.34
N ALA A 84 -11.12 -6.56 -6.28
CA ALA A 84 -9.93 -7.42 -6.19
C ALA A 84 -8.99 -7.33 -7.42
N ASP A 85 -9.47 -6.84 -8.55
CA ASP A 85 -8.72 -6.58 -9.78
C ASP A 85 -8.06 -5.19 -9.81
N THR A 86 -8.32 -4.34 -8.80
CA THR A 86 -7.62 -3.06 -8.59
C THR A 86 -6.49 -3.15 -7.57
N ASP A 87 -6.43 -4.24 -6.80
CA ASP A 87 -5.34 -4.56 -5.88
C ASP A 87 -4.12 -5.05 -6.68
N TYR A 88 -3.37 -4.08 -7.21
CA TYR A 88 -2.21 -4.35 -8.06
C TYR A 88 -1.11 -5.11 -7.32
N THR A 89 -0.94 -4.88 -6.01
CA THR A 89 0.07 -5.58 -5.21
C THR A 89 -0.26 -7.08 -5.15
N MET A 90 -1.50 -7.44 -4.88
CA MET A 90 -1.94 -8.84 -4.93
C MET A 90 -1.90 -9.44 -6.33
N LEU A 91 -2.18 -8.65 -7.37
CA LEU A 91 -2.03 -9.09 -8.76
C LEU A 91 -0.56 -9.38 -9.12
N LEU A 92 0.38 -8.56 -8.64
CA LEU A 92 1.80 -8.76 -8.85
C LEU A 92 2.31 -9.98 -8.08
N GLU A 93 1.89 -10.15 -6.82
CA GLU A 93 2.24 -11.32 -6.02
C GLU A 93 1.77 -12.61 -6.69
N ARG A 94 0.53 -12.65 -7.21
CA ARG A 94 0.00 -13.80 -7.97
C ARG A 94 0.84 -14.14 -9.21
N ARG A 95 1.63 -13.20 -9.72
CA ARG A 95 2.57 -13.39 -10.84
C ARG A 95 4.00 -13.67 -10.38
N GLY A 96 4.23 -13.84 -9.08
CA GLY A 96 5.54 -14.08 -8.48
C GLY A 96 6.44 -12.84 -8.42
N ILE A 97 5.85 -11.64 -8.41
CA ILE A 97 6.56 -10.36 -8.32
C ILE A 97 6.40 -9.79 -6.91
N GLY A 98 7.51 -9.32 -6.33
CA GLY A 98 7.55 -8.75 -4.99
C GLY A 98 7.78 -9.79 -3.89
N LEU A 99 7.58 -9.37 -2.64
CA LEU A 99 7.73 -10.22 -1.46
C LEU A 99 6.38 -10.85 -1.09
N ALA A 100 6.30 -12.18 -1.16
CA ALA A 100 5.06 -12.89 -0.87
C ALA A 100 4.56 -12.67 0.57
N HIS A 101 3.26 -12.39 0.72
CA HIS A 101 2.62 -12.13 2.02
C HIS A 101 2.74 -13.30 2.99
N ASP A 102 2.83 -14.53 2.48
CA ASP A 102 3.01 -15.72 3.32
C ASP A 102 4.36 -15.69 4.07
N LYS A 103 5.42 -15.10 3.48
CA LYS A 103 6.69 -14.87 4.18
C LYS A 103 6.52 -13.83 5.28
N LEU A 104 5.80 -12.74 5.00
CA LEU A 104 5.54 -11.67 5.98
C LEU A 104 4.70 -12.16 7.16
N LYS A 105 3.75 -13.07 6.95
CA LYS A 105 2.95 -13.69 8.02
C LYS A 105 3.76 -14.67 8.88
N SER A 106 4.90 -15.16 8.38
CA SER A 106 5.76 -16.07 9.12
C SER A 106 6.50 -15.38 10.27
N ARG A 107 7.12 -16.15 11.17
CA ARG A 107 8.02 -15.64 12.21
C ARG A 107 9.50 -15.83 11.90
N GLN A 108 9.82 -16.31 10.69
CA GLN A 108 11.19 -16.58 10.29
C GLN A 108 11.85 -15.29 9.79
N PRO A 109 13.13 -15.04 10.12
CA PRO A 109 13.87 -13.93 9.55
C PRO A 109 13.84 -13.98 8.02
N LEU A 110 13.63 -12.83 7.40
CA LEU A 110 13.77 -12.64 5.96
C LEU A 110 15.24 -12.81 5.55
N THR A 111 15.47 -13.16 4.29
CA THR A 111 16.82 -13.06 3.70
C THR A 111 17.09 -11.63 3.24
N VAL A 112 18.37 -11.29 3.01
CA VAL A 112 18.72 -10.01 2.38
C VAL A 112 18.04 -9.87 1.01
N ARG A 113 17.93 -10.97 0.25
CA ARG A 113 17.24 -10.98 -1.04
C ARG A 113 15.76 -10.62 -0.90
N ASP A 114 15.09 -11.13 0.13
CA ASP A 114 13.69 -10.81 0.40
C ASP A 114 13.51 -9.31 0.69
N VAL A 115 14.41 -8.72 1.49
CA VAL A 115 14.39 -7.28 1.80
C VAL A 115 14.66 -6.40 0.57
N VAL A 116 15.48 -6.86 -0.39
CA VAL A 116 15.77 -6.12 -1.64
C VAL A 116 14.72 -6.32 -2.72
N THR A 117 13.98 -7.43 -2.67
CA THR A 117 12.90 -7.73 -3.64
C THR A 117 11.63 -6.95 -3.32
N TYR A 118 11.46 -6.55 -2.06
CA TYR A 118 10.47 -5.59 -1.62
C TYR A 118 10.89 -4.17 -2.02
#